data_AF-E8LDH2-F1
#
_entry.id   AF-E8LDH2-F1
#
_cell.length_a   1.000
_cell.length_b   1.000
_cell.length_c   1.000
_cell.angle_alpha   90.00
_cell.angle_beta   90.00
_cell.angle_gamma   90.00
#
_symmetry.space_group_name_H-M   'P 1'
#
loop_
_entity.id
_entity.type
_entity.pdbx_description
1 polymer ?
#
loop_
_entity_poly.entity_id
_entity_poly.type
_entity_poly.pdbx_seq_one_letter_code
_entity_poly.pdbx_strand_id
1 'polypeptide(L)'
;MKYTKQEKLDIGRRIYDSEITRYQAAELYKICEGTARTYMRMYRDANNLPAKNCKQQKCNIIRPDSPALSANTDDFQSMTKEELIRELLKARIAEARLKKGYAVKGDGTVILYGKKNTK
;
A
#
# COMPACT_ATOMS: atom_id res chain seq x y z
N MET A 1 9.90 35.73 14.10
CA MET A 1 10.17 34.68 13.09
C MET A 1 10.75 35.35 11.86
N LYS A 2 11.83 34.84 11.25
CA LYS A 2 12.52 35.52 10.13
C LYS A 2 11.75 35.52 8.80
N TYR A 3 10.83 34.58 8.61
CA TYR A 3 10.07 34.41 7.37
C TYR A 3 8.57 34.23 7.66
N THR A 4 7.75 34.78 6.78
CA THR A 4 6.28 34.65 6.75
C THR A 4 5.86 33.26 6.29
N LYS A 5 4.58 32.90 6.49
CA LYS A 5 4.06 31.59 6.10
C LYS A 5 4.18 31.33 4.58
N GLN A 6 3.96 32.37 3.77
CA GLN A 6 4.02 32.27 2.31
C GLN A 6 5.45 32.03 1.82
N GLU A 7 6.43 32.78 2.36
CA GLU A 7 7.85 32.60 2.01
C GLU A 7 8.35 31.20 2.37
N LYS A 8 7.90 30.65 3.50
CA LYS A 8 8.24 29.27 3.89
C LYS A 8 7.73 28.25 2.88
N LEU A 9 6.51 28.43 2.38
CA LEU A 9 5.93 27.55 1.38
C LEU A 9 6.66 27.68 0.04
N ASP A 10 7.08 28.89 -0.34
CA ASP A 10 7.84 29.12 -1.56
C ASP A 10 9.22 28.47 -1.52
N ILE A 11 9.97 28.66 -0.42
CA ILE A 11 11.25 27.96 -0.21
C ILE A 11 11.04 26.43 -0.26
N GLY A 12 9.97 25.94 0.36
CA GLY A 12 9.60 24.52 0.34
C GLY A 12 9.31 23.98 -1.06
N ARG A 13 8.61 24.76 -1.89
CA ARG A 13 8.32 24.45 -3.31
C ARG A 13 9.61 24.26 -4.09
N ARG A 14 10.51 25.24 -4.03
CA ARG A 14 11.79 25.22 -4.78
C ARG A 14 12.65 24.01 -4.42
N ILE A 15 12.63 23.60 -3.14
CA ILE A 15 13.32 22.38 -2.68
C ILE A 15 12.61 21.11 -3.20
N TYR A 16 11.28 21.11 -3.23
CA TYR A 16 10.49 19.98 -3.72
C TYR A 16 10.69 19.76 -5.23
N ASP A 17 10.68 20.83 -6.01
CA ASP A 17 10.90 20.80 -7.47
C ASP A 17 12.37 20.54 -7.84
N SER A 18 13.26 20.51 -6.84
CA SER A 18 14.72 20.28 -6.99
C SER A 18 15.47 21.44 -7.64
N GLU A 19 14.91 22.65 -7.67
CA GLU A 19 15.62 23.86 -8.14
C GLU A 19 16.83 24.16 -7.26
N ILE A 20 16.66 23.96 -5.95
CA ILE A 20 17.70 24.14 -4.94
C ILE A 20 17.74 22.91 -4.05
N THR A 21 18.94 22.50 -3.67
CA THR A 21 19.10 21.45 -2.67
C THR A 21 18.81 21.98 -1.26
N ARG A 22 18.53 21.08 -0.31
CA ARG A 22 18.32 21.44 1.11
C ARG A 22 19.54 22.18 1.70
N TYR A 23 20.75 21.82 1.26
CA TYR A 23 22.00 22.45 1.68
C TYR A 23 22.17 23.84 1.08
N GLN A 24 21.92 24.00 -0.22
CA GLN A 24 21.94 25.32 -0.86
C GLN A 24 20.90 26.27 -0.28
N ALA A 25 19.69 25.76 0.02
CA ALA A 25 18.67 26.55 0.70
C ALA A 25 19.13 27.02 2.09
N ALA A 26 19.87 26.18 2.83
CA ALA A 26 20.41 26.55 4.12
C ALA A 26 21.39 27.73 4.02
N GLU A 27 22.28 27.70 3.01
CA GLU A 27 23.25 28.76 2.75
C GLU A 27 22.58 30.06 2.27
N LEU A 28 21.71 29.97 1.26
CA LEU A 28 21.05 31.13 0.63
C LEU A 28 20.16 31.90 1.62
N TYR A 29 19.35 31.17 2.39
CA TYR A 29 18.38 31.76 3.30
C TYR A 29 18.91 31.85 4.74
N LYS A 30 20.18 31.49 4.99
CA LYS A 30 20.80 31.45 6.33
C LYS A 30 19.91 30.73 7.35
N ILE A 31 19.37 29.57 6.94
CA ILE A 31 18.55 28.68 7.77
C ILE A 31 19.28 27.35 7.98
N CYS A 32 18.91 26.58 8.98
CA CYS A 32 19.47 25.23 9.13
C CYS A 32 18.82 24.25 8.13
N GLU A 33 19.54 23.19 7.76
CA GLU A 33 19.05 22.14 6.85
C GLU A 33 17.72 21.52 7.32
N GLY A 34 17.55 21.34 8.64
CA GLY A 34 16.32 20.84 9.25
C GLY A 34 15.12 21.78 9.07
N THR A 35 15.37 23.09 9.08
CA THR A 35 14.32 24.10 8.80
C THR A 35 13.93 24.07 7.33
N ALA A 36 14.90 23.96 6.42
CA ALA A 36 14.64 23.80 4.98
C ALA A 36 13.81 22.53 4.69
N ARG A 37 14.11 21.41 5.37
CA ARG A 37 13.30 20.18 5.33
C ARG A 37 11.88 20.40 5.84
N THR A 38 11.72 21.16 6.92
CA THR A 38 10.41 21.48 7.50
C THR A 38 9.56 22.29 6.53
N TYR A 39 10.16 23.29 5.87
CA TYR A 39 9.48 24.11 4.85
C TYR A 39 9.04 23.27 3.64
N MET A 40 9.90 22.36 3.17
CA MET A 40 9.55 21.40 2.12
C MET A 40 8.36 20.50 2.54
N ARG A 41 8.33 20.03 3.79
CA ARG A 41 7.20 19.24 4.31
C ARG A 41 5.92 20.06 4.41
N MET A 42 6.00 21.30 4.88
CA MET A 42 4.85 22.21 4.92
C MET A 42 4.24 22.44 3.54
N TYR A 43 5.09 22.62 2.51
CA TYR A 43 4.62 22.75 1.13
C TYR A 43 3.90 21.49 0.65
N ARG A 44 4.44 20.32 0.96
CA ARG A 44 3.82 19.03 0.61
C ARG A 44 2.46 18.85 1.27
N ASP A 45 2.38 19.11 2.57
CA ASP A 45 1.15 18.95 3.35
C ASP A 45 0.07 19.95 2.90
N ALA A 46 0.46 21.18 2.53
CA ALA A 46 -0.47 22.20 2.01
C ALA A 46 -1.05 21.88 0.62
N ASN A 47 -0.32 21.13 -0.20
CA ASN A 47 -0.72 20.78 -1.57
C ASN A 47 -1.13 19.31 -1.73
N ASN A 48 -1.20 18.54 -0.63
CA ASN A 48 -1.46 17.09 -0.62
C ASN A 48 -0.56 16.31 -1.59
N LEU A 49 0.71 16.71 -1.73
CA LEU A 49 1.65 16.10 -2.67
C LEU A 49 2.22 14.79 -2.10
N PRO A 50 2.56 13.80 -2.96
CA PRO A 50 3.21 12.58 -2.51
C PRO A 50 4.59 12.87 -1.91
N ALA A 51 5.09 11.96 -1.06
CA ALA A 51 6.44 12.09 -0.55
C ALA A 51 7.43 11.98 -1.70
N LYS A 52 8.24 13.04 -1.92
CA LYS A 52 9.32 13.04 -2.92
C LYS A 52 10.18 11.80 -2.70
N ASN A 53 10.21 10.95 -3.72
CA ASN A 53 10.82 9.61 -3.74
C ASN A 53 12.16 9.57 -3.02
N CYS A 54 12.13 9.37 -1.71
CA CYS A 54 13.28 8.85 -1.00
C CYS A 54 13.31 7.41 -1.47
N LYS A 55 14.22 7.08 -2.42
CA LYS A 55 14.58 5.70 -2.73
C LYS A 55 14.59 5.00 -1.38
N GLN A 56 13.62 4.12 -1.13
CA GLN A 56 13.31 3.65 0.21
C GLN A 56 14.61 3.14 0.83
N GLN A 57 15.25 3.97 1.68
CA GLN A 57 15.98 3.40 2.79
C GLN A 57 14.86 2.68 3.51
N LYS A 58 14.88 1.36 3.41
CA LYS A 58 14.02 0.44 4.13
C LYS A 58 14.31 0.67 5.60
N CYS A 59 13.81 1.78 6.15
CA CYS A 59 13.62 1.92 7.57
C CYS A 59 12.55 0.89 7.86
N ASN A 60 12.95 -0.25 8.41
CA ASN A 60 12.09 -1.34 8.84
C ASN A 60 11.17 -0.83 9.96
N ILE A 61 10.22 0.04 9.64
CA ILE A 61 9.02 0.21 10.42
C ILE A 61 8.23 -1.03 10.04
N ILE A 62 8.22 -2.01 10.93
CA ILE A 62 7.34 -3.18 10.86
C ILE A 62 5.92 -2.62 10.86
N ARG A 63 5.40 -2.31 9.67
CA ARG A 63 3.96 -2.24 9.46
C ARG A 63 3.49 -3.68 9.57
N PRO A 64 2.44 -3.99 10.33
CA PRO A 64 1.85 -5.31 10.25
C PRO A 64 1.51 -5.52 8.78
N ASP A 65 2.02 -6.62 8.21
CA ASP A 65 1.72 -7.04 6.85
C ASP A 65 0.22 -7.21 6.73
N SER A 66 -0.49 -6.13 6.40
CA SER A 66 -1.72 -6.26 5.63
C SER A 66 -1.23 -6.71 4.27
N PRO A 67 -1.44 -7.98 3.84
CA PRO A 67 -1.25 -8.31 2.45
C PRO A 67 -2.12 -7.33 1.71
N ALA A 68 -1.51 -6.45 0.92
CA ALA A 68 -2.24 -5.72 -0.07
C ALA A 68 -2.81 -6.80 -0.99
N LEU A 69 -4.03 -7.26 -0.69
CA LEU A 69 -4.96 -7.61 -1.74
C LEU A 69 -5.22 -6.32 -2.49
N SER A 70 -4.25 -5.86 -3.30
CA SER A 70 -4.63 -5.37 -4.60
C SER A 70 -5.19 -6.59 -5.31
N ALA A 71 -6.45 -6.91 -5.00
CA ALA A 71 -7.23 -7.81 -5.81
C ALA A 71 -7.19 -7.14 -7.18
N ASN A 72 -6.31 -7.63 -8.05
CA ASN A 72 -6.10 -7.05 -9.36
C ASN A 72 -7.46 -7.18 -10.05
N THR A 73 -8.17 -6.06 -10.17
CA THR A 73 -9.54 -6.03 -10.69
C THR A 73 -9.59 -6.57 -12.12
N ASP A 74 -8.44 -6.55 -12.80
CA ASP A 74 -8.21 -7.06 -14.15
C ASP A 74 -8.45 -8.58 -14.27
N ASP A 75 -8.17 -9.34 -13.19
CA ASP A 75 -8.40 -10.79 -13.16
C ASP A 75 -9.91 -11.10 -13.26
N PHE A 76 -10.75 -10.34 -12.55
CA PHE A 76 -12.20 -10.49 -12.59
C PHE A 76 -12.83 -9.92 -13.87
N GLN A 77 -12.24 -8.88 -14.46
CA GLN A 77 -12.72 -8.32 -15.73
C GLN A 77 -12.53 -9.29 -16.90
N SER A 78 -11.53 -10.17 -16.82
CA SER A 78 -11.22 -11.17 -17.84
C SER A 78 -12.09 -12.43 -17.72
N MET A 79 -12.86 -12.58 -16.63
CA MET A 79 -13.70 -13.76 -16.39
C MET A 79 -15.03 -13.70 -17.16
N THR A 80 -15.51 -14.87 -17.54
CA THR A 80 -16.86 -15.03 -18.10
C THR A 80 -17.94 -14.84 -17.03
N LYS A 81 -19.17 -14.50 -17.45
CA LYS A 81 -20.29 -14.26 -16.53
C LYS A 81 -20.54 -15.45 -15.60
N GLU A 82 -20.39 -16.66 -16.12
CA GLU A 82 -20.58 -17.91 -15.39
C GLU A 82 -19.48 -18.13 -14.35
N GLU A 83 -18.24 -17.72 -14.64
CA GLU A 83 -17.12 -17.79 -13.70
C GLU A 83 -17.31 -16.85 -12.52
N LEU A 84 -17.70 -15.60 -12.78
CA LEU A 84 -18.00 -14.63 -11.73
C LEU A 84 -19.12 -15.10 -10.80
N ILE A 85 -20.17 -15.72 -11.35
CA ILE A 85 -21.25 -16.32 -10.54
C ILE A 85 -20.72 -17.44 -9.65
N ARG A 86 -19.85 -18.32 -10.18
CA ARG A 86 -19.22 -19.40 -9.42
C ARG A 86 -18.34 -18.87 -8.30
N GLU A 87 -17.57 -17.81 -8.53
CA GLU A 87 -16.72 -17.20 -7.51
C GLU A 87 -17.54 -16.55 -6.39
N LEU A 88 -18.59 -15.81 -6.73
CA LEU A 88 -19.53 -15.28 -5.75
C LEU A 88 -20.15 -16.38 -4.90
N LEU A 89 -20.53 -17.50 -5.50
CA LEU A 89 -21.06 -18.66 -4.79
C LEU A 89 -20.03 -19.25 -3.81
N LYS A 90 -18.78 -19.43 -4.25
CA LYS A 90 -17.67 -19.91 -3.40
C LYS A 90 -17.42 -18.98 -2.22
N ALA A 91 -17.40 -17.67 -2.46
CA ALA A 91 -17.20 -16.65 -1.43
C ALA A 91 -18.30 -16.71 -0.36
N ARG A 92 -19.58 -16.77 -0.77
CA ARG A 92 -20.71 -16.88 0.18
C ARG A 92 -20.69 -18.18 0.98
N ILE A 93 -20.28 -19.29 0.37
CA ILE A 93 -20.11 -20.57 1.06
C ILE A 93 -19.00 -20.48 2.12
N ALA A 94 -17.85 -19.89 1.76
CA ALA A 94 -16.73 -19.72 2.68
C ALA A 94 -17.12 -18.82 3.86
N GLU A 95 -17.81 -17.71 3.61
CA GLU A 95 -18.33 -16.81 4.64
C GLU A 95 -19.31 -17.53 5.58
N ALA A 96 -20.27 -18.27 5.03
CA ALA A 96 -21.23 -19.03 5.83
C ALA A 96 -20.56 -20.14 6.66
N ARG A 97 -19.50 -20.77 6.15
CA ARG A 97 -18.71 -21.76 6.90
C ARG A 97 -17.93 -21.12 8.04
N LEU A 98 -17.26 -20.00 7.78
CA LEU A 98 -16.51 -19.24 8.78
C LEU A 98 -17.43 -18.79 9.91
N LYS A 99 -18.61 -18.25 9.56
CA LYS A 99 -19.62 -17.82 10.54
C LYS A 99 -20.15 -18.97 11.41
N LYS A 100 -20.22 -20.18 10.86
CA LYS A 100 -20.64 -21.38 11.59
C LYS A 100 -19.50 -22.06 12.36
N GLY A 101 -18.28 -21.51 12.34
CA GLY A 101 -17.13 -22.08 13.06
C GLY A 101 -16.59 -23.39 12.49
N TYR A 102 -17.00 -23.79 11.27
CA TYR A 102 -16.47 -24.99 10.62
C TYR A 102 -15.13 -24.66 9.96
N ALA A 103 -14.04 -24.90 10.67
CA ALA A 103 -12.71 -24.96 10.07
C ALA A 103 -12.63 -26.24 9.21
N VAL A 104 -12.52 -26.09 7.89
CA VAL A 104 -12.23 -27.20 6.98
C VAL A 104 -10.78 -27.61 7.20
N LYS A 105 -10.54 -28.61 8.05
CA LYS A 105 -9.28 -29.36 8.06
C LYS A 105 -9.29 -30.23 6.80
N GLY A 106 -8.54 -29.82 5.79
CA GLY A 106 -8.47 -30.52 4.53
C GLY A 106 -7.68 -31.82 4.67
N ASP A 107 -8.36 -32.94 4.89
CA ASP A 107 -7.81 -34.29 4.76
C ASP A 107 -8.64 -35.08 3.73
N GLY A 108 -8.80 -34.52 2.54
CA GLY A 108 -9.56 -35.17 1.46
C GLY A 108 -8.76 -36.29 0.78
N THR A 109 -8.59 -37.43 1.44
CA THR A 109 -8.13 -38.65 0.76
C THR A 109 -9.25 -39.17 -0.15
N VAL A 110 -8.96 -39.32 -1.44
CA VAL A 110 -9.88 -39.94 -2.41
C VAL A 110 -10.06 -41.41 -2.05
N ILE A 111 -11.23 -41.79 -1.53
CA ILE A 111 -11.56 -43.20 -1.30
C ILE A 111 -12.09 -43.81 -2.60
N LEU A 112 -11.22 -44.54 -3.31
CA LEU A 112 -11.60 -45.37 -4.44
C LEU A 112 -12.28 -46.66 -3.92
N TYR A 113 -13.61 -46.71 -3.96
CA TYR A 113 -14.34 -47.96 -3.74
C TYR A 113 -14.34 -48.80 -5.01
N GLY A 114 -13.43 -49.78 -5.09
CA GLY A 114 -13.51 -50.77 -6.16
C GLY A 114 -12.25 -51.58 -6.41
N LYS A 115 -11.91 -52.52 -5.52
CA LYS A 115 -11.24 -53.75 -5.94
C LYS A 115 -11.72 -54.90 -5.07
N LYS A 116 -12.68 -55.65 -5.60
CA LYS A 116 -13.13 -56.93 -5.03
C LYS A 116 -11.92 -57.88 -5.08
N ASN A 117 -11.53 -58.41 -3.92
CA ASN A 117 -10.57 -59.51 -3.83
C ASN A 117 -11.22 -60.76 -4.45
N THR A 118 -10.72 -61.18 -5.62
CA THR A 118 -10.93 -62.56 -6.11
C THR A 118 -10.05 -63.49 -5.28
N LYS A 119 -10.70 -64.41 -4.58
CA LYS A 119 -10.09 -65.55 -3.87
C LYS A 119 -9.39 -66.49 -4.85
#